data_AF-A0A392S0Q6-F1
#
_entry.id   AF-A0A392S0Q6-F1
#
_cell.length_a   1.000
_cell.length_b   1.000
_cell.length_c   1.000
_cell.angle_alpha   90.00
_cell.angle_beta   90.00
_cell.angle_gamma   90.00
#
_symmetry.space_group_name_H-M   'P 1'
#
loop_
_entity.id
_entity.type
_entity.pdbx_description
1 polymer ?
#
loop_
_entity_poly.entity_id
_entity_poly.type
_entity_poly.pdbx_seq_one_letter_code
_entity_poly.pdbx_strand_id
1 'polypeptide(L)' 'AARDRVMQEVRRHFRPELLNRLDEVVVFDPLSHEQLRKVARLQMKDVASRLAEKGIALAVTDAALDYILAESYDPTN' A
#
# COMPACT_ATOMS: atom_id res chain seq x y z
N ALA A 1 -5.65 5.69 18.95
CA ALA A 1 -6.95 6.04 18.31
C ALA A 1 -7.30 5.11 17.14
N ALA A 2 -6.64 5.19 15.98
CA ALA A 2 -6.93 4.30 14.84
C ALA A 2 -6.60 2.83 15.15
N ARG A 3 -5.41 2.57 15.73
CA ARG A 3 -4.99 1.25 16.20
C ARG A 3 -5.98 0.60 17.16
N ASP A 4 -6.52 1.37 18.11
CA ASP A 4 -7.46 0.85 19.12
C ASP A 4 -8.79 0.44 18.48
N ARG A 5 -9.27 1.22 17.51
CA ARG A 5 -10.48 0.89 16.73
C ARG A 5 -10.27 -0.39 15.91
N VAL A 6 -9.12 -0.51 15.23
CA VAL A 6 -8.77 -1.73 14.48
C VAL A 6 -8.74 -2.94 15.41
N MET A 7 -8.08 -2.84 16.57
CA MET A 7 -8.01 -3.94 17.54
C MET A 7 -9.38 -4.27 18.15
N GLN A 8 -10.27 -3.29 18.28
CA GLN A 8 -11.63 -3.51 18.76
C GLN A 8 -12.46 -4.32 17.75
N GLU A 9 -12.34 -4.02 16.47
CA GLU A 9 -13.00 -4.78 15.40
C GLU A 9 -12.40 -6.19 15.23
N VAL A 10 -11.07 -6.33 15.35
CA VAL A 10 -10.40 -7.65 15.37
C VAL A 10 -10.94 -8.53 16.51
N ARG A 11 -11.13 -7.98 17.72
CA ARG A 11 -11.71 -8.70 18.86
C ARG A 11 -13.19 -9.04 18.70
N ARG A 12 -13.92 -8.26 17.89
CA ARG A 12 -15.32 -8.57 17.54
C ARG A 12 -15.43 -9.69 16.51
N HIS A 13 -14.49 -9.73 15.56
CA HIS A 13 -14.51 -10.69 14.46
C HIS A 13 -13.89 -12.05 14.83
N PHE A 14 -12.80 -12.06 15.59
CA PHE A 14 -12.06 -13.27 15.93
C PHE A 14 -12.29 -13.72 17.38
N ARG A 15 -12.27 -15.04 17.60
CA ARG A 15 -12.43 -15.64 18.92
C ARG A 15 -11.19 -15.37 19.81
N PRO A 16 -11.35 -15.19 21.14
CA PRO A 16 -10.24 -14.94 22.03
C PRO A 16 -9.15 -16.02 22.02
N GLU A 17 -9.53 -17.30 21.84
CA GLU A 17 -8.55 -18.40 21.83
C GLU A 17 -7.57 -18.29 20.66
N LEU A 18 -8.03 -17.78 19.50
CA LEU A 18 -7.16 -17.54 18.36
C LEU A 18 -6.20 -16.39 18.63
N LEU A 19 -6.70 -15.28 19.17
CA LEU A 19 -5.89 -14.09 19.46
C LEU A 19 -4.83 -14.38 20.51
N ASN A 20 -5.14 -15.23 21.49
CA ASN A 20 -4.21 -15.67 22.53
C ASN A 20 -3.12 -16.64 22.02
N ARG A 21 -3.26 -17.19 20.80
CA ARG A 21 -2.27 -18.05 20.14
C ARG A 21 -1.31 -17.29 19.21
N LEU A 22 -1.50 -15.98 19.05
CA LEU A 22 -0.62 -15.13 18.26
C LEU A 22 0.41 -14.51 19.19
N ASP A 23 1.70 -14.69 18.87
CA ASP A 23 2.79 -14.14 19.67
C ASP A 23 2.85 -12.61 19.58
N GLU A 24 2.56 -12.04 18.39
CA GLU A 24 2.56 -10.60 18.16
C GLU A 24 1.51 -10.20 17.10
N VAL A 25 0.87 -9.05 17.31
CA VAL A 25 -0.04 -8.44 16.34
C VAL A 25 0.55 -7.12 15.85
N VAL A 26 0.98 -7.10 14.58
CA VAL A 26 1.51 -5.92 13.91
C VAL A 26 0.37 -5.17 13.23
N VAL A 27 0.25 -3.88 13.53
CA VAL A 27 -0.71 -2.98 12.88
C VAL A 27 0.07 -2.06 11.96
N PHE A 28 -0.30 -2.03 10.68
CA PHE A 28 0.32 -1.16 9.70
C PHE A 28 -0.33 0.23 9.76
N ASP A 29 0.51 1.25 9.77
CA ASP A 29 0.07 2.61 9.57
C ASP A 29 -0.25 2.85 8.09
N PRO A 30 -1.23 3.71 7.76
CA PRO A 30 -1.50 4.09 6.39
C PRO A 30 -0.26 4.74 5.77
N LEU A 31 -0.02 4.44 4.50
CA LEU A 31 1.12 4.99 3.77
C LEU A 31 0.96 6.50 3.60
N SER A 32 2.02 7.25 3.85
CA SER A 32 2.08 8.66 3.49
C SER A 32 2.13 8.83 1.97
N HIS A 33 1.77 10.01 1.49
CA HIS A 33 1.85 10.32 0.06
C HIS A 33 3.26 10.11 -0.52
N GLU A 34 4.31 10.42 0.25
CA GLU A 34 5.70 10.18 -0.17
C GLU A 34 6.03 8.68 -0.25
N GLN A 35 5.51 7.88 0.69
CA GLN A 35 5.68 6.42 0.66
C GLN A 35 4.94 5.82 -0.54
N LEU A 36 3.72 6.29 -0.83
CA LEU A 36 2.96 5.90 -2.01
C LEU A 36 3.70 6.22 -3.31
N ARG A 37 4.36 7.38 -3.41
CA ARG A 37 5.21 7.73 -4.56
C ARG A 37 6.37 6.75 -4.76
N LYS A 38 7.01 6.30 -3.68
CA LYS A 38 8.06 5.28 -3.75
C LYS A 38 7.50 3.95 -4.26
N VAL A 39 6.34 3.54 -3.77
CA VAL A 39 5.65 2.32 -4.23
C VAL A 39 5.28 2.41 -5.71
N ALA A 40 4.67 3.51 -6.15
CA ALA A 40 4.30 3.74 -7.54
C ALA A 40 5.53 3.71 -8.46
N ARG A 41 6.66 4.28 -8.03
CA ARG A 41 7.92 4.21 -8.79
C ARG A 41 8.44 2.77 -8.93
N LEU A 42 8.36 1.96 -7.87
CA LEU A 42 8.74 0.55 -7.94
C LEU A 42 7.86 -0.21 -8.95
N GLN A 43 6.56 0.01 -8.91
CA GLN A 43 5.64 -0.59 -9.89
C GLN A 43 5.93 -0.15 -11.32
N MET A 44 6.22 1.14 -11.55
CA MET A 44 6.59 1.64 -12.88
C MET A 44 7.91 1.05 -13.37
N LYS A 45 8.85 0.74 -12.48
CA LYS A 45 10.09 0.03 -12.85
C LYS A 45 9.79 -1.37 -13.36
N ASP A 46 8.86 -2.09 -12.73
CA ASP A 46 8.46 -3.43 -13.20
C ASP A 46 7.75 -3.39 -14.55
N VAL A 47 6.98 -2.32 -14.81
CA VAL A 47 6.36 -2.09 -16.12
C VAL A 47 7.43 -1.77 -17.17
N ALA A 48 8.37 -0.87 -16.84
CA ALA A 48 9.48 -0.51 -17.72
C ALA A 48 10.34 -1.74 -18.07
N SER A 49 10.59 -2.63 -17.11
CA SER A 49 11.32 -3.89 -17.36
C SER A 49 10.62 -4.77 -18.39
N ARG A 50 9.31 -4.97 -18.25
CA ARG A 50 8.50 -5.77 -19.20
C ARG A 50 8.42 -5.15 -20.60
N LEU A 51 8.47 -3.82 -20.68
CA LEU A 51 8.53 -3.10 -21.96
C LEU A 51 9.92 -3.19 -22.61
N ALA A 52 10.98 -3.16 -21.80
CA ALA A 52 12.34 -3.29 -22.28
C ALA A 52 12.59 -4.65 -22.95
N GLU A 53 11.97 -5.74 -22.45
CA GLU A 53 11.98 -7.06 -23.11
C GLU A 53 11.37 -7.04 -24.52
N LYS A 54 10.51 -6.06 -24.80
CA LYS A 54 9.89 -5.83 -26.12
C LYS A 54 10.63 -4.74 -26.92
N GLY A 55 11.78 -4.27 -26.46
CA GLY A 55 12.56 -3.20 -27.10
C GLY A 55 11.98 -1.79 -26.89
N ILE A 56 11.08 -1.60 -25.94
CA ILE A 56 10.43 -0.31 -25.67
C ILE A 56 11.01 0.30 -24.39
N ALA A 57 11.55 1.51 -24.48
CA ALA A 57 11.98 2.28 -23.31
C ALA A 57 10.81 3.10 -22.73
N LEU A 58 10.58 2.96 -21.43
CA LEU A 58 9.59 3.76 -20.70
C LEU A 58 10.29 4.65 -19.67
N ALA A 59 10.07 5.95 -19.76
CA ALA A 59 10.47 6.93 -18.76
C ALA A 59 9.21 7.56 -18.16
N VAL A 60 9.14 7.61 -16.83
CA VAL A 60 8.00 8.20 -16.10
C VAL A 60 8.53 9.34 -15.24
N THR A 61 7.91 10.51 -15.39
CA THR A 61 8.24 11.71 -14.60
C THR A 61 7.56 11.67 -13.24
N ASP A 62 8.10 12.41 -12.29
CA ASP A 62 7.55 12.52 -10.94
C ASP A 62 6.14 13.12 -10.96
N ALA A 63 5.90 14.09 -11.85
CA ALA A 63 4.58 14.68 -12.06
C ALA A 63 3.54 13.66 -12.57
N ALA A 64 3.95 12.72 -13.43
CA ALA A 64 3.05 11.65 -13.89
C ALA A 64 2.73 10.67 -12.75
N LEU A 65 3.70 10.36 -11.88
CA LEU A 65 3.45 9.56 -10.68
C LEU A 65 2.49 10.27 -9.72
N ASP A 66 2.69 11.56 -9.49
CA ASP A 66 1.82 12.36 -8.62
C ASP A 66 0.39 12.42 -9.15
N TYR A 67 0.22 12.55 -10.47
CA TYR A 67 -1.09 12.50 -11.11
C TYR A 67 -1.77 11.14 -10.92
N ILE A 68 -1.04 10.04 -11.14
CA ILE A 68 -1.57 8.68 -10.92
C ILE A 68 -2.00 8.50 -9.46
N LEU A 69 -1.20 8.99 -8.51
CA LEU A 69 -1.52 8.91 -7.09
C LEU A 69 -2.75 9.74 -6.71
N ALA A 70 -2.90 10.93 -7.31
CA ALA A 70 -4.07 11.77 -7.06
C ALA A 70 -5.36 11.11 -7.57
N GLU A 71 -5.32 10.49 -8.75
CA GLU A 71 -6.47 9.77 -9.33
C GLU A 71 -6.76 8.43 -8.62
N SER A 72 -5.75 7.80 -8.02
CA SER A 72 -5.91 6.54 -7.29
C SER A 72 -6.20 6.72 -5.80
N TYR A 73 -6.22 7.96 -5.31
CA TYR A 73 -6.58 8.26 -3.92
C TYR A 73 -8.10 8.14 -3.77
N ASP A 74 -8.55 6.94 -3.42
CA ASP A 74 -9.90 6.71 -2.89
C ASP A 74 -9.87 6.86 -1.36
N PRO A 75 -10.43 7.94 -0.78
CA PRO A 75 -10.46 8.14 0.68
C PRO A 75 -11.41 7.19 1.42
N THR A 76 -12.09 6.26 0.73
CA THR A 76 -13.12 5.37 1.32
C THR A 76 -12.71 3.91 1.56
N ASN A 77 -11.43 3.56 1.48
CA ASN A 77 -10.90 2.29 2.03
C ASN A 77 -10.15 2.49 3.35
#